data_AF-A0A8T3NQR7-F1
#
_entry.id   AF-A0A8T3NQR7-F1
#
_cell.length_a   1.000
_cell.length_b   1.000
_cell.length_c   1.000
_cell.angle_alpha   90.00
_cell.angle_beta   90.00
_cell.angle_gamma   90.00
#
_symmetry.space_group_name_H-M   'P 1'
#
loop_
_entity.id
_entity.type
_entity.pdbx_description
1 polymer ?
#
loop_
_entity_poly.entity_id
_entity_poly.type
_entity_poly.pdbx_seq_one_letter_code
_entity_poly.pdbx_strand_id
1 'polypeptide(L)' 'SGTRREELLLEEGTLKMVWTMRRMLSAVGTNEGIELLLNRLAKSESNAQFLATLTKQAAAES' A
#
# COMPACT_ATOMS: atom_id res chain seq x y z
N SER A 1 10.94 -1.56 -5.46
CA SER A 1 11.97 -0.72 -4.82
C SER A 1 11.79 -0.74 -3.31
N GLY A 2 12.85 -0.62 -2.51
CA GLY A 2 12.79 -0.53 -1.04
C GLY A 2 14.00 0.22 -0.49
N THR A 3 13.85 0.83 0.69
CA THR A 3 14.92 1.56 1.38
C THR A 3 15.43 0.72 2.54
N ARG A 4 16.75 0.61 2.71
CA ARG A 4 17.33 -0.11 3.85
C ARG A 4 16.96 0.59 5.15
N ARG A 5 16.59 -0.20 6.17
CA ARG A 5 16.16 0.28 7.50
C ARG A 5 14.95 1.21 7.46
N GLU A 6 13.96 0.91 6.62
CA GLU A 6 12.72 1.70 6.53
C GLU A 6 11.92 1.75 7.84
N GLU A 7 12.15 0.84 8.77
CA GLU A 7 11.63 0.86 10.15
C GLU A 7 12.13 2.03 11.01
N LEU A 8 13.23 2.68 10.62
CA LEU A 8 13.70 3.90 11.30
C LEU A 8 13.06 5.17 10.73
N LEU A 9 12.40 5.06 9.58
CA LEU A 9 11.84 6.20 8.83
C LEU A 9 10.30 6.25 8.90
N LEU A 10 9.68 5.09 9.12
CA LEU A 10 8.23 4.93 9.16
C LEU A 10 7.83 4.36 10.51
N GLU A 11 6.72 4.87 11.04
CA GLU A 11 6.07 4.26 12.20
C GLU A 11 5.65 2.82 11.88
N GLU A 12 5.68 1.94 12.88
CA GLU A 12 5.35 0.51 12.74
C GLU A 12 3.99 0.28 12.04
N GLY A 13 2.98 1.08 12.37
CA GLY A 13 1.67 1.02 11.72
C GLY A 13 1.75 1.29 10.22
N THR A 14 2.37 2.41 9.83
CA THR A 14 2.57 2.77 8.42
C THR A 14 3.42 1.75 7.68
N LEU A 15 4.48 1.23 8.31
CA LEU A 15 5.35 0.22 7.73
C LEU A 15 4.59 -1.05 7.37
N LYS A 16 3.74 -1.55 8.28
CA LYS A 16 2.87 -2.72 8.02
C LYS A 16 1.91 -2.47 6.86
N MET A 17 1.34 -1.27 6.76
CA MET A 17 0.44 -0.91 5.65
C MET A 17 1.19 -0.86 4.31
N VAL A 18 2.39 -0.28 4.27
CA VAL A 18 3.24 -0.21 3.07
C VAL A 18 3.64 -1.62 2.62
N TRP A 19 4.00 -2.52 3.53
CA TRP A 19 4.28 -3.91 3.18
C TRP A 19 3.07 -4.65 2.62
N THR A 20 1.87 -4.43 3.17
CA THR A 20 0.63 -4.98 2.63
C THR A 20 0.34 -4.44 1.22
N MET A 21 0.49 -3.14 0.99
CA MET A 21 0.40 -2.55 -0.34
C MET A 21 1.36 -3.22 -1.33
N ARG A 22 2.64 -3.39 -0.96
CA ARG A 22 3.64 -4.04 -1.82
C ARG A 22 3.25 -5.47 -2.19
N ARG A 23 2.71 -6.24 -1.23
CA ARG A 23 2.23 -7.61 -1.47
C ARG A 23 1.04 -7.65 -2.43
N MET A 24 0.05 -6.78 -2.23
CA MET A 24 -1.11 -6.67 -3.13
C MET A 24 -0.69 -6.32 -4.57
N LEU A 25 0.19 -5.32 -4.73
CA LEU A 25 0.69 -4.94 -6.06
C LEU A 25 1.51 -6.05 -6.73
N SER A 26 2.26 -6.84 -5.95
CA SER A 26 3.00 -7.99 -6.48
C SER A 26 2.06 -9.12 -6.95
N ALA A 27 0.90 -9.27 -6.32
CA ALA A 27 -0.09 -10.29 -6.69
C ALA A 27 -0.87 -9.97 -7.97
N VAL A 28 -1.13 -8.68 -8.24
CA VAL A 28 -1.84 -8.22 -9.45
C VAL A 28 -0.93 -8.21 -10.69
N GLY A 29 0.39 -8.19 -10.50
CA GLY A 29 1.35 -8.05 -11.60
C GLY A 29 1.70 -6.60 -11.90
N THR A 30 2.87 -6.37 -12.50
CA THR A 30 3.54 -5.06 -12.47
C THR A 30 2.79 -3.98 -13.25
N ASN A 31 2.26 -4.27 -14.44
CA ASN A 31 1.60 -3.25 -15.28
C ASN A 31 0.19 -2.91 -14.75
N GLU A 32 -0.64 -3.94 -14.55
CA GLU A 32 -2.02 -3.78 -14.04
C GLU A 32 -2.04 -3.25 -12.60
N GLY A 33 -1.08 -3.67 -11.78
CA GLY A 33 -0.91 -3.18 -10.42
C GLY A 33 -0.58 -1.70 -10.35
N ILE A 34 0.25 -1.19 -11.27
CA ILE A 34 0.59 0.25 -11.32
C ILE A 34 -0.62 1.09 -11.71
N GLU A 35 -1.40 0.67 -12.71
CA GLU A 35 -2.62 1.41 -13.09
C GLU A 35 -3.66 1.43 -11.97
N LEU A 36 -3.87 0.29 -11.30
CA LEU A 36 -4.74 0.21 -10.13
C LEU A 36 -4.26 1.12 -9.00
N LEU A 37 -2.95 1.15 -8.74
CA LEU A 37 -2.32 2.01 -7.75
C LEU A 37 -2.59 3.48 -8.04
N LEU A 38 -2.30 3.93 -9.27
CA LEU A 38 -2.48 5.32 -9.70
C LEU A 38 -3.94 5.75 -9.57
N ASN A 39 -4.88 4.90 -9.98
CA ASN A 39 -6.32 5.18 -9.86
C ASN A 39 -6.78 5.35 -8.41
N ARG A 40 -6.23 4.56 -7.47
CA ARG A 40 -6.58 4.67 -6.05
C ARG A 40 -5.92 5.88 -5.38
N LEU A 41 -4.68 6.18 -5.74
CA LEU A 41 -4.00 7.39 -5.27
C LEU A 41 -4.74 8.65 -5.71
N ALA A 42 -5.17 8.73 -6.97
CA ALA A 42 -5.91 9.88 -7.50
C ALA A 42 -7.27 10.12 -6.79
N LYS A 43 -7.84 9.09 -6.16
CA LYS A 43 -9.11 9.16 -5.41
C LYS A 43 -8.92 9.42 -3.91
N SER A 44 -7.68 9.52 -3.45
CA SER A 44 -7.36 9.73 -2.04
C SER A 44 -6.78 11.14 -1.84
N GLU A 45 -7.25 11.84 -0.83
CA GLU A 45 -6.76 13.19 -0.49
C GLU A 45 -5.39 13.14 0.21
N SER A 46 -5.04 12.01 0.83
CA SER A 46 -3.75 11.83 1.50
C SER A 46 -3.24 10.40 1.44
N ASN A 47 -1.93 10.23 1.64
CA ASN A 47 -1.30 8.91 1.74
C ASN A 47 -1.85 8.09 2.92
N ALA A 48 -2.19 8.74 4.03
CA ALA A 48 -2.78 8.08 5.18
C ALA A 48 -4.17 7.50 4.84
N GLN A 49 -5.02 8.28 4.17
CA GLN A 49 -6.32 7.81 3.69
C GLN A 49 -6.15 6.67 2.69
N PHE A 50 -5.25 6.83 1.71
CA PHE A 50 -4.95 5.81 0.70
C PHE A 50 -4.53 4.48 1.35
N LEU A 51 -3.52 4.50 2.23
CA LEU A 51 -3.03 3.29 2.89
C LEU A 51 -4.12 2.62 3.73
N ALA A 52 -4.98 3.40 4.41
CA ALA A 52 -6.10 2.86 5.18
C ALA A 52 -7.14 2.14 4.32
N THR A 53 -7.35 2.57 3.07
CA THR A 53 -8.26 1.89 2.14
C THR A 53 -7.78 0.49 1.75
N LEU A 54 -6.45 0.29 1.69
CA LEU A 54 -5.85 -0.99 1.32
C LEU A 54 -5.92 -2.03 2.45
N THR A 55 -5.70 -1.59 3.69
CA THR A 55 -5.76 -2.48 4.85
C THR A 55 -7.18 -2.85 5.27
N LYS A 56 -8.17 -1.98 5.02
CA LYS A 56 -9.58 -2.32 5.23
C LYS A 56 -10.05 -3.47 4.33
N GLN A 57 -9.58 -3.52 3.08
CA GLN A 57 -9.93 -4.60 2.15
C GLN A 57 -9.18 -5.89 2.47
N ALA A 58 -7.90 -5.83 2.84
CA ALA A 58 -7.15 -7.03 3.23
C ALA A 58 -7.77 -7.76 4.44
N ALA A 59 -8.36 -7.02 5.39
CA ALA A 59 -9.04 -7.59 6.55
C ALA A 59 -10.44 -8.15 6.24
N ALA A 60 -11.08 -7.73 5.13
CA ALA A 60 -12.40 -8.22 4.73
C ALA A 60 -12.35 -9.52 3.93
N GLU A 61 -11.16 -9.92 3.47
CA GLU A 61 -10.89 -11.15 2.70
C GLU A 61 -10.20 -12.24 3.54
N SER A 62 -10.12 -12.05 4.87
CA SER A 62 -9.52 -12.99 5.85
C SER A 62 -10.57 -13.69 6.71
#